data_AF-A0A1G8ZTC6-F1
#
_entry.id   AF-A0A1G8ZTC6-F1
#
_cell.length_a   1.000
_cell.length_b   1.000
_cell.length_c   1.000
_cell.angle_alpha   90.00
_cell.angle_beta   90.00
_cell.angle_gamma   90.00
#
_symmetry.space_group_name_H-M   'P 1'
#
loop_
_entity.id
_entity.type
_entity.pdbx_description
1 polymer ?
#
loop_
_entity_poly.entity_id
_entity_poly.type
_entity_poly.pdbx_seq_one_letter_code
_entity_poly.pdbx_strand_id
1 'polypeptide(L)'
;MVVVTNDNKPAVWEMVVVHRVFRRELKLMPELIRRATPGDTERAARLASFVNEILDGLHHHHEAEDKLLWPLLLDRVVFEVDLVNAMERQHERVASHIEALRGPLGAWGRSGEGGGRVAGVLDRLHDDLVVHLDQEEERILPLVAEHITKEEWDRLSEYGRSHLSKDRLLFQLGALLEDASHWERQAFLDLLPLPARVLWAVVGKRQYRKEIARIRAV
;
A
#
# COMPACT_ATOMS: atom_id res chain seq x y z
N MET A 1 -31.23 -24.58 -7.02
CA MET A 1 -31.15 -23.18 -6.55
C MET A 1 -29.81 -22.65 -7.04
N VAL A 2 -29.80 -21.97 -8.18
CA VAL A 2 -28.58 -21.36 -8.72
C VAL A 2 -28.30 -20.14 -7.85
N VAL A 3 -27.22 -20.20 -7.07
CA VAL A 3 -26.66 -19.00 -6.46
C VAL A 3 -26.16 -18.17 -7.63
N VAL A 4 -26.90 -17.13 -7.99
CA VAL A 4 -26.38 -16.09 -8.88
C VAL A 4 -25.30 -15.38 -8.08
N THR A 5 -24.04 -15.80 -8.25
CA THR A 5 -22.92 -14.97 -7.79
C THR A 5 -22.99 -13.69 -8.60
N ASN A 6 -23.04 -12.56 -7.91
CA ASN A 6 -23.05 -11.26 -8.55
C ASN A 6 -21.63 -10.99 -9.06
N ASP A 7 -21.28 -11.59 -10.21
CA ASP A 7 -19.94 -11.53 -10.83
C ASP A 7 -19.52 -10.12 -11.27
N ASN A 8 -20.36 -9.10 -11.04
CA ASN A 8 -20.13 -7.71 -11.45
C ASN A 8 -19.87 -6.71 -10.31
N LYS A 9 -19.63 -7.19 -9.09
CA LYS A 9 -19.32 -6.33 -7.93
C LYS A 9 -17.81 -6.13 -7.73
N PRO A 10 -17.38 -4.95 -7.24
CA PRO A 10 -15.98 -4.68 -6.96
C PRO A 10 -15.48 -5.55 -5.81
N ALA A 11 -14.25 -6.05 -5.94
CA ALA A 11 -13.59 -6.89 -4.96
C ALA A 11 -12.94 -6.03 -3.85
N VAL A 12 -13.76 -5.34 -3.05
CA VAL A 12 -13.27 -4.36 -2.03
C VAL A 12 -12.33 -4.96 -0.98
N TRP A 13 -12.35 -6.28 -0.79
CA TRP A 13 -11.41 -6.99 0.08
C TRP A 13 -9.95 -6.88 -0.41
N GLU A 14 -9.71 -6.67 -1.71
CA GLU A 14 -8.37 -6.45 -2.26
C GLU A 14 -7.73 -5.22 -1.64
N MET A 15 -8.53 -4.16 -1.45
CA MET A 15 -8.10 -2.90 -0.84
C MET A 15 -7.62 -3.12 0.60
N VAL A 16 -8.38 -3.86 1.40
CA VAL A 16 -8.00 -4.21 2.78
C VAL A 16 -6.65 -4.93 2.82
N VAL A 17 -6.38 -5.84 1.87
CA VAL A 17 -5.09 -6.54 1.82
C VAL A 17 -3.95 -5.60 1.42
N VAL A 18 -4.19 -4.67 0.48
CA VAL A 18 -3.23 -3.60 0.15
C VAL A 18 -2.94 -2.74 1.39
N HIS A 19 -3.97 -2.32 2.10
CA HIS A 19 -3.82 -1.49 3.30
C HIS A 19 -3.04 -2.18 4.43
N ARG A 20 -3.16 -3.51 4.58
CA ARG A 20 -2.34 -4.27 5.54
C ARG A 20 -0.85 -4.18 5.23
N VAL A 21 -0.46 -4.08 3.96
CA VAL A 21 0.94 -3.88 3.57
C VAL A 21 1.45 -2.54 4.10
N PHE A 22 0.71 -1.45 3.85
CA PHE A 22 1.10 -0.12 4.34
C PHE A 22 1.18 -0.07 5.86
N ARG A 23 0.17 -0.60 6.57
CA ARG A 23 0.18 -0.70 8.03
C ARG A 23 1.39 -1.47 8.53
N ARG A 24 1.67 -2.64 7.95
CA ARG A 24 2.81 -3.48 8.37
C ARG A 24 4.13 -2.77 8.16
N GLU A 25 4.43 -2.32 6.94
CA GLU A 25 5.76 -1.80 6.66
C GLU A 25 6.01 -0.47 7.37
N LEU A 26 5.05 0.46 7.36
CA LEU A 26 5.21 1.76 8.01
C LEU A 26 5.29 1.66 9.53
N LYS A 27 4.74 0.60 10.14
CA LYS A 27 4.96 0.28 11.55
C LYS A 27 6.37 -0.27 11.83
N LEU A 28 6.89 -1.13 10.94
CA LEU A 28 8.19 -1.80 11.13
C LEU A 28 9.38 -0.88 10.85
N MET A 29 9.29 -0.02 9.82
CA MET A 29 10.44 0.77 9.36
C MET A 29 11.02 1.72 10.42
N PRO A 30 10.22 2.48 11.21
CA PRO A 30 10.76 3.31 12.28
C PRO A 30 11.65 2.55 13.25
N GLU A 31 11.26 1.33 13.64
CA GLU A 31 12.05 0.50 14.55
C GLU A 31 13.38 0.07 13.94
N LEU A 32 13.38 -0.37 12.68
CA LEU A 32 14.60 -0.78 11.97
C LEU A 32 15.55 0.39 11.76
N ILE A 33 15.01 1.58 11.47
CA ILE A 33 15.79 2.82 11.32
C ILE A 33 16.44 3.20 12.65
N ARG A 34 15.72 3.12 13.78
CA ARG A 34 16.29 3.43 15.11
C ARG A 34 17.37 2.44 15.53
N ARG A 35 17.33 1.20 15.05
CA ARG A 35 18.34 0.17 15.33
C ARG A 35 19.56 0.24 14.44
N ALA A 36 19.51 0.98 13.33
CA ALA A 36 20.67 1.14 12.46
C ALA A 36 21.81 1.87 13.20
N THR A 37 23.02 1.33 13.10
CA THR A 37 24.21 1.95 13.68
C THR A 37 24.44 3.33 13.04
N PRO A 38 24.63 4.40 13.83
CA PRO A 38 24.98 5.72 13.28
C PRO A 38 26.22 5.62 12.38
N GLY A 39 26.14 6.24 11.20
CA GLY A 39 27.21 6.19 10.19
C GLY A 39 27.22 4.95 9.30
N ASP A 40 26.37 3.94 9.53
CA ASP A 40 26.22 2.79 8.64
C ASP A 40 25.42 3.19 7.38
N THR A 41 26.15 3.70 6.39
CA THR A 41 25.58 4.19 5.14
C THR A 41 24.98 3.09 4.27
N GLU A 42 25.50 1.86 4.34
CA GLU A 42 24.94 0.75 3.56
C GLU A 42 23.56 0.35 4.11
N ARG A 43 23.45 0.20 5.43
CA ARG A 43 22.18 -0.10 6.09
C ARG A 43 21.17 1.03 5.89
N ALA A 44 21.61 2.28 6.08
CA ALA A 44 20.75 3.44 5.91
C ALA A 44 20.23 3.58 4.48
N ALA A 45 21.10 3.43 3.47
CA ALA A 45 20.71 3.49 2.06
C ALA A 45 19.68 2.40 1.72
N ARG A 46 19.89 1.18 2.21
CA ARG A 46 18.98 0.05 1.96
C ARG A 46 17.59 0.29 2.55
N LEU A 47 17.52 0.71 3.81
CA LEU A 47 16.25 1.03 4.47
C LEU A 47 15.59 2.26 3.86
N ALA A 48 16.36 3.30 3.54
CA ALA A 48 15.84 4.51 2.89
C ALA A 48 15.25 4.22 1.50
N SER A 49 15.89 3.35 0.72
CA SER A 49 15.36 2.90 -0.57
C SER A 49 14.02 2.19 -0.40
N PHE A 50 13.94 1.24 0.55
CA PHE A 50 12.71 0.50 0.77
C PHE A 50 11.58 1.37 1.32
N VAL A 51 11.89 2.32 2.22
CA VAL A 51 10.91 3.31 2.68
C VAL A 51 10.40 4.14 1.50
N ASN A 52 11.26 4.63 0.61
CA ASN A 52 10.81 5.36 -0.58
C ASN A 52 9.87 4.52 -1.46
N GLU A 53 10.17 3.23 -1.67
CA GLU A 53 9.27 2.34 -2.42
C GLU A 53 7.88 2.22 -1.77
N ILE A 54 7.80 2.17 -0.44
CA ILE A 54 6.53 2.15 0.30
C ILE A 54 5.80 3.48 0.16
N LEU A 55 6.51 4.61 0.30
CA LEU A 55 5.93 5.96 0.18
C LEU A 55 5.43 6.23 -1.24
N ASP A 56 6.16 5.78 -2.26
CA ASP A 56 5.74 5.85 -3.65
C ASP A 56 4.50 4.99 -3.88
N GLY A 57 4.47 3.76 -3.36
CA GLY A 57 3.30 2.90 -3.43
C GLY A 57 2.07 3.52 -2.78
N LEU A 58 2.23 4.12 -1.60
CA LEU A 58 1.16 4.80 -0.87
C LEU A 58 0.66 6.03 -1.63
N HIS A 59 1.57 6.83 -2.19
CA HIS A 59 1.22 7.99 -3.01
C HIS A 59 0.37 7.59 -4.22
N HIS A 60 0.79 6.60 -5.01
CA HIS A 60 0.03 6.18 -6.20
C HIS A 60 -1.31 5.52 -5.86
N HIS A 61 -1.42 4.89 -4.69
CA HIS A 61 -2.68 4.34 -4.18
C HIS A 61 -3.69 5.44 -3.87
N HIS A 62 -3.32 6.43 -3.06
CA HIS A 62 -4.19 7.58 -2.78
C HIS A 62 -4.48 8.38 -4.05
N GLU A 63 -3.50 8.54 -4.94
CA GLU A 63 -3.70 9.24 -6.21
C GLU A 63 -4.71 8.51 -7.12
N ALA A 64 -4.75 7.17 -7.08
CA ALA A 64 -5.75 6.39 -7.81
C ALA A 64 -7.16 6.69 -7.29
N GLU A 65 -7.33 6.75 -5.98
CA GLU A 65 -8.61 7.08 -5.34
C GLU A 65 -9.03 8.52 -5.63
N ASP A 66 -8.11 9.48 -5.49
CA ASP A 66 -8.34 10.89 -5.77
C ASP A 66 -8.81 11.13 -7.21
N LYS A 67 -8.19 10.42 -8.17
CA LYS A 67 -8.50 10.61 -9.58
C LYS A 67 -9.70 9.80 -10.05
N LEU A 68 -9.92 8.61 -9.49
CA LEU A 68 -10.83 7.62 -10.07
C LEU A 68 -11.99 7.25 -9.15
N LEU A 69 -11.85 7.38 -7.83
CA LEU A 69 -12.86 6.94 -6.85
C LEU A 69 -13.71 8.10 -6.31
N TRP A 70 -13.07 9.12 -5.73
CA TRP A 70 -13.78 10.24 -5.09
C TRP A 70 -14.73 10.96 -6.04
N PRO A 71 -14.38 11.26 -7.30
CA PRO A 71 -15.31 11.87 -8.24
C PRO A 71 -16.57 11.02 -8.48
N LEU A 72 -16.43 9.69 -8.53
CA LEU A 72 -17.56 8.78 -8.73
C LEU A 72 -18.46 8.72 -7.50
N LEU A 73 -17.87 8.68 -6.29
CA LEU A 73 -18.65 8.67 -5.05
C LEU A 73 -19.36 10.00 -4.79
N LEU A 74 -18.73 11.13 -5.09
CA LEU A 74 -19.36 12.44 -5.00
C LEU A 74 -20.57 12.59 -5.94
N ASP A 75 -20.50 12.00 -7.14
CA ASP A 75 -21.61 11.99 -8.10
C ASP A 75 -22.77 11.08 -7.65
N ARG A 76 -22.45 9.93 -7.03
CA ARG A 76 -23.43 8.87 -6.76
C ARG A 76 -23.99 8.84 -5.33
N VAL A 77 -23.24 9.35 -4.35
CA VAL A 77 -23.59 9.27 -2.93
C VAL A 77 -23.70 10.67 -2.34
N VAL A 78 -24.67 11.43 -2.86
CA VAL A 78 -24.87 12.86 -2.53
C VAL A 78 -25.11 13.16 -1.05
N PHE A 79 -25.49 12.17 -0.23
CA PHE A 79 -25.68 12.33 1.21
C PHE A 79 -24.40 12.12 2.03
N GLU A 80 -23.33 11.61 1.44
CA GLU A 80 -22.04 11.30 2.10
C GLU A 80 -20.90 12.22 1.60
N VAL A 81 -21.23 13.38 1.02
CA VAL A 81 -20.25 14.34 0.49
C VAL A 81 -19.23 14.77 1.55
N ASP A 82 -19.67 15.00 2.79
CA ASP A 82 -18.79 15.38 3.89
C ASP A 82 -17.79 14.26 4.26
N LEU A 83 -18.19 12.99 4.11
CA LEU A 83 -17.33 11.84 4.33
C LEU A 83 -16.25 11.77 3.25
N VAL A 84 -16.62 11.89 1.97
CA VAL A 84 -15.64 11.86 0.86
C VAL A 84 -14.66 13.03 0.96
N ASN A 85 -15.16 14.25 1.21
CA ASN A 85 -14.30 15.41 1.44
C ASN A 85 -13.38 15.24 2.67
N ALA A 86 -13.79 14.45 3.67
CA ALA A 86 -12.91 14.13 4.79
C ALA A 86 -11.78 13.18 4.39
N MET A 87 -12.03 12.21 3.50
CA MET A 87 -10.99 11.34 2.94
C MET A 87 -9.95 12.15 2.15
N GLU A 88 -10.39 13.06 1.28
CA GLU A 88 -9.48 13.94 0.52
C GLU A 88 -8.58 14.77 1.45
N ARG A 89 -9.12 15.39 2.50
CA ARG A 89 -8.31 16.13 3.49
C ARG A 89 -7.32 15.22 4.23
N GLN A 90 -7.70 13.96 4.48
CA GLN A 90 -6.79 12.98 5.08
C GLN A 90 -5.67 12.58 4.10
N HIS A 91 -5.97 12.44 2.81
CA HIS A 91 -4.97 12.23 1.77
C HIS A 91 -3.98 13.39 1.70
N GLU A 92 -4.44 14.64 1.71
CA GLU A 92 -3.58 15.83 1.73
C GLU A 92 -2.63 15.83 2.94
N ARG A 93 -3.14 15.42 4.11
CA ARG A 93 -2.33 15.27 5.32
C ARG A 93 -1.28 14.17 5.18
N VAL A 94 -1.64 13.01 4.64
CA VAL A 94 -0.69 11.91 4.36
C VAL A 94 0.37 12.34 3.33
N ALA A 95 -0.04 12.99 2.24
CA ALA A 95 0.86 13.52 1.22
C ALA A 95 1.86 14.53 1.80
N SER A 96 1.40 15.41 2.70
CA SER A 96 2.29 16.36 3.41
C SER A 96 3.36 15.66 4.24
N HIS A 97 3.04 14.52 4.88
CA HIS A 97 4.03 13.70 5.58
C HIS A 97 5.04 13.05 4.63
N ILE A 98 4.56 12.50 3.50
CA ILE A 98 5.39 11.89 2.48
C ILE A 98 6.42 12.92 1.95
N GLU A 99 5.97 14.12 1.60
CA GLU A 99 6.84 15.20 1.12
C GLU A 99 7.86 15.63 2.19
N ALA A 100 7.41 15.80 3.44
CA ALA A 100 8.30 16.13 4.55
C ALA A 100 9.36 15.05 4.83
N LEU A 101 9.12 13.79 4.44
CA LEU A 101 10.07 12.69 4.60
C LEU A 101 11.16 12.65 3.54
N ARG A 102 10.90 13.08 2.30
CA ARG A 102 11.83 12.87 1.16
C ARG A 102 13.23 13.40 1.44
N GLY A 103 13.33 14.64 1.91
CA GLY A 103 14.60 15.29 2.24
C GLY A 103 15.37 14.59 3.36
N PRO A 104 14.78 14.47 4.57
CA PRO A 104 15.39 13.78 5.71
C PRO A 104 15.77 12.33 5.42
N LEU A 105 14.91 11.58 4.73
CA LEU A 105 15.15 10.18 4.37
C LEU A 105 16.34 10.05 3.41
N GLY A 106 16.43 10.92 2.41
CA GLY A 106 17.58 10.94 1.50
C GLY A 106 18.89 11.35 2.19
N ALA A 107 18.84 12.33 3.10
CA ALA A 107 20.01 12.74 3.86
C ALA A 107 20.51 11.64 4.80
N TRP A 108 19.59 10.98 5.51
CA TRP A 108 19.92 9.83 6.35
C TRP A 108 20.47 8.66 5.52
N GLY A 109 19.85 8.33 4.39
CA GLY A 109 20.32 7.25 3.51
C GLY A 109 21.76 7.44 2.99
N ARG A 110 22.22 8.68 2.85
CA ARG A 110 23.61 8.98 2.43
C ARG A 110 24.62 9.00 3.58
N SER A 111 24.19 9.31 4.80
CA SER A 111 25.08 9.59 5.92
C SER A 111 25.03 8.55 7.04
N GLY A 112 23.94 7.81 7.17
CA GLY A 112 23.64 6.99 8.35
C GLY A 112 23.29 7.81 9.60
N GLU A 113 23.29 9.15 9.52
CA GLU A 113 23.15 10.04 10.67
C GLU A 113 21.73 10.58 10.83
N GLY A 114 21.27 10.68 12.09
CA GLY A 114 19.97 11.28 12.41
C GLY A 114 18.76 10.41 12.08
N GLY A 115 18.91 9.08 12.02
CA GLY A 115 17.81 8.13 11.76
C GLY A 115 16.62 8.30 12.71
N GLY A 116 16.85 8.71 13.96
CA GLY A 116 15.77 8.99 14.93
C GLY A 116 14.77 10.06 14.46
N ARG A 117 15.23 11.09 13.71
CA ARG A 117 14.32 12.10 13.15
C ARG A 117 13.44 11.52 12.03
N VAL A 118 14.03 10.69 11.16
CA VAL A 118 13.30 10.01 10.08
C VAL A 118 12.26 9.06 10.67
N ALA A 119 12.65 8.24 11.64
CA ALA A 119 11.76 7.33 12.34
C ALA A 119 10.58 8.09 12.98
N GLY A 120 10.83 9.21 13.65
CA GLY A 120 9.77 10.01 14.28
C GLY A 120 8.77 10.63 13.30
N VAL A 121 9.17 10.94 12.07
CA VAL A 121 8.23 11.42 11.04
C VAL A 121 7.43 10.23 10.47
N LEU A 122 8.06 9.06 10.29
CA LEU A 122 7.36 7.85 9.87
C LEU A 122 6.33 7.38 10.91
N ASP A 123 6.59 7.52 12.22
CA ASP A 123 5.59 7.21 13.25
C ASP A 123 4.34 8.07 13.07
N ARG A 124 4.50 9.39 12.88
CA ARG A 124 3.37 10.30 12.67
C ARG A 124 2.60 10.00 11.38
N LEU A 125 3.32 9.70 10.29
CA LEU A 125 2.70 9.23 9.05
C LEU A 125 1.88 7.96 9.31
N HIS A 126 2.43 6.98 10.02
CA HIS A 126 1.74 5.74 10.32
C HIS A 126 0.48 5.97 11.17
N ASP A 127 0.56 6.79 12.22
CA ASP A 127 -0.57 7.07 13.10
C ASP A 127 -1.72 7.75 12.34
N ASP A 128 -1.39 8.74 11.51
CA ASP A 128 -2.38 9.43 10.68
C ASP A 128 -2.96 8.54 9.58
N LEU A 129 -2.13 7.67 9.00
CA LEU A 129 -2.55 6.73 7.98
C LEU A 129 -3.47 5.65 8.54
N VAL A 130 -3.20 5.08 9.72
CA VAL A 130 -4.08 4.06 10.32
C VAL A 130 -5.48 4.61 10.54
N VAL A 131 -5.60 5.83 11.08
CA VAL A 131 -6.91 6.48 11.26
C VAL A 131 -7.65 6.64 9.95
N HIS A 132 -6.94 7.05 8.89
CA HIS A 132 -7.51 7.19 7.56
C HIS A 132 -7.99 5.85 6.98
N LEU A 133 -7.11 4.84 6.94
CA LEU A 133 -7.41 3.53 6.38
C LEU A 133 -8.52 2.81 7.16
N ASP A 134 -8.60 2.97 8.49
CA ASP A 134 -9.69 2.39 9.29
C ASP A 134 -11.04 3.01 8.92
N GLN A 135 -11.09 4.33 8.72
CA GLN A 135 -12.32 5.01 8.30
C GLN A 135 -12.70 4.64 6.87
N GLU A 136 -11.74 4.55 5.96
CA GLU A 136 -12.01 4.14 4.59
C GLU A 136 -12.59 2.72 4.53
N GLU A 137 -11.95 1.77 5.23
CA GLU A 137 -12.40 0.39 5.28
C GLU A 137 -13.81 0.25 5.88
N GLU A 138 -14.12 1.00 6.95
CA GLU A 138 -15.42 0.95 7.63
C GLU A 138 -16.52 1.70 6.87
N ARG A 139 -16.21 2.83 6.24
CA ARG A 139 -17.21 3.79 5.77
C ARG A 139 -17.26 3.95 4.26
N ILE A 140 -16.13 3.84 3.57
CA ILE A 140 -16.04 4.02 2.12
C ILE A 140 -16.24 2.70 1.39
N LEU A 141 -15.54 1.63 1.78
CA LEU A 141 -15.61 0.36 1.06
C LEU A 141 -17.04 -0.23 0.96
N PRO A 142 -17.94 -0.07 1.95
CA PRO A 142 -19.34 -0.44 1.77
C PRO A 142 -20.04 0.36 0.66
N LEU A 143 -19.80 1.68 0.58
CA LEU A 143 -20.33 2.52 -0.49
C LEU A 143 -19.78 2.10 -1.85
N VAL A 144 -18.50 1.73 -1.91
CA VAL A 144 -17.89 1.16 -3.12
C VAL A 144 -18.62 -0.11 -3.55
N ALA A 145 -18.86 -1.05 -2.63
CA ALA A 145 -19.52 -2.32 -2.91
C ALA A 145 -20.99 -2.18 -3.39
N GLU A 146 -21.60 -1.02 -3.15
CA GLU A 146 -22.97 -0.70 -3.55
C GLU A 146 -23.06 0.17 -4.80
N HIS A 147 -22.12 1.11 -5.01
CA HIS A 147 -22.25 2.18 -5.99
C HIS A 147 -21.19 2.19 -7.09
N ILE A 148 -20.13 1.38 -6.99
CA ILE A 148 -19.04 1.32 -7.97
C ILE A 148 -19.12 0.00 -8.74
N THR A 149 -18.94 0.05 -10.07
CA THR A 149 -18.92 -1.18 -10.87
C THR A 149 -17.58 -1.90 -10.75
N LYS A 150 -17.57 -3.19 -11.08
CA LYS A 150 -16.32 -3.94 -11.16
C LYS A 150 -15.32 -3.31 -12.15
N GLU A 151 -15.77 -2.85 -13.32
CA GLU A 151 -14.87 -2.27 -14.32
C GLU A 151 -14.24 -0.96 -13.85
N GLU A 152 -14.98 -0.14 -13.11
CA GLU A 152 -14.46 1.09 -12.52
C GLU A 152 -13.42 0.78 -11.44
N TRP A 153 -13.73 -0.18 -10.57
CA TRP A 153 -12.79 -0.66 -9.55
C TRP A 153 -11.51 -1.25 -10.15
N ASP A 154 -11.63 -2.06 -11.21
CA ASP A 154 -10.49 -2.65 -11.90
C ASP A 154 -9.55 -1.57 -12.47
N ARG A 155 -10.06 -0.38 -12.82
CA ARG A 155 -9.22 0.75 -13.26
C ARG A 155 -8.35 1.31 -12.14
N LEU A 156 -8.82 1.33 -10.90
CA LEU A 156 -7.99 1.72 -9.74
C LEU A 156 -6.85 0.71 -9.57
N SER A 157 -7.18 -0.58 -9.58
CA SER A 157 -6.20 -1.67 -9.49
C SER A 157 -5.20 -1.66 -10.67
N GLU A 158 -5.64 -1.32 -11.88
CA GLU A 158 -4.79 -1.12 -13.06
C GLU A 158 -3.85 0.08 -12.87
N TYR A 159 -4.38 1.21 -12.43
CA TYR A 159 -3.61 2.43 -12.18
C TYR A 159 -2.48 2.16 -11.19
N GLY A 160 -2.78 1.56 -10.04
CA GLY A 160 -1.77 1.21 -9.03
C GLY A 160 -0.68 0.28 -9.59
N ARG A 161 -1.07 -0.76 -10.35
CA ARG A 161 -0.12 -1.69 -10.98
C ARG A 161 0.73 -1.05 -12.08
N SER A 162 0.18 -0.08 -12.82
CA SER A 162 0.87 0.56 -13.96
C SER A 162 2.14 1.33 -13.56
N HIS A 163 2.25 1.72 -12.29
CA HIS A 163 3.41 2.43 -11.74
C HIS A 163 4.55 1.49 -11.31
N LEU A 164 4.37 0.16 -11.47
CA LEU A 164 5.35 -0.83 -11.07
C LEU A 164 6.00 -1.52 -12.26
N SER A 165 7.31 -1.73 -12.16
CA SER A 165 8.02 -2.62 -13.08
C SER A 165 7.63 -4.08 -12.82
N LYS A 166 7.86 -4.96 -13.80
CA LYS A 166 7.49 -6.39 -13.70
C LYS A 166 8.11 -7.10 -12.48
N ASP A 167 9.36 -6.79 -12.16
CA ASP A 167 10.02 -7.37 -10.99
C ASP A 167 9.39 -6.87 -9.68
N ARG A 168 8.96 -5.60 -9.66
CA ARG A 168 8.27 -5.02 -8.51
C ARG A 168 6.83 -5.50 -8.37
N LEU A 169 6.15 -5.89 -9.46
CA LEU A 169 4.85 -6.57 -9.38
C LEU A 169 4.95 -7.91 -8.64
N LEU A 170 6.00 -8.70 -8.89
CA LEU A 170 6.24 -9.94 -8.15
C LEU A 170 6.56 -9.69 -6.67
N PHE A 171 7.33 -8.62 -6.38
CA PHE A 171 7.58 -8.21 -5.00
C PHE A 171 6.28 -7.77 -4.30
N GLN A 172 5.46 -6.95 -4.96
CA GLN A 172 4.18 -6.47 -4.43
C GLN A 172 3.24 -7.66 -4.16
N LEU A 173 3.14 -8.61 -5.09
CA LEU A 173 2.38 -9.84 -4.85
C LEU A 173 2.87 -10.56 -3.60
N GLY A 174 4.19 -10.65 -3.39
CA GLY A 174 4.73 -11.21 -2.16
C GLY A 174 4.34 -10.45 -0.89
N ALA A 175 4.35 -9.11 -0.96
CA ALA A 175 3.96 -8.25 0.15
C ALA A 175 2.48 -8.39 0.51
N LEU A 176 1.59 -8.45 -0.48
CA LEU A 176 0.15 -8.71 -0.30
C LEU A 176 -0.08 -10.09 0.31
N LEU A 177 0.63 -11.09 -0.20
CA LEU A 177 0.50 -12.47 0.27
C LEU A 177 1.17 -12.71 1.62
N GLU A 178 1.92 -11.78 2.23
CA GLU A 178 2.61 -12.03 3.50
C GLU A 178 1.61 -12.27 4.64
N ASP A 179 0.63 -11.38 4.80
CA ASP A 179 -0.39 -11.42 5.87
C ASP A 179 -1.79 -11.82 5.37
N ALA A 180 -1.92 -12.13 4.07
CA ALA A 180 -3.17 -12.62 3.53
C ALA A 180 -3.55 -13.97 4.16
N SER A 181 -4.84 -14.12 4.47
CA SER A 181 -5.48 -15.39 4.84
C SER A 181 -5.34 -16.43 3.72
N HIS A 182 -5.59 -17.70 4.02
CA HIS A 182 -5.56 -18.76 3.00
C HIS A 182 -6.50 -18.48 1.83
N TRP A 183 -7.68 -17.92 2.10
CA TRP A 183 -8.64 -17.55 1.07
C TRP A 183 -8.16 -16.36 0.22
N GLU A 184 -7.74 -15.25 0.85
CA GLU A 184 -7.22 -14.07 0.13
C GLU A 184 -6.02 -14.44 -0.75
N ARG A 185 -5.12 -15.30 -0.25
CA ARG A 185 -3.98 -15.80 -1.02
C ARG A 185 -4.43 -16.53 -2.29
N GLN A 186 -5.39 -17.44 -2.15
CA GLN A 186 -5.88 -18.21 -3.28
C GLN A 186 -6.60 -17.30 -4.27
N ALA A 187 -7.45 -16.39 -3.79
CA ALA A 187 -8.16 -15.43 -4.61
C ALA A 187 -7.21 -14.55 -5.44
N PHE A 188 -6.18 -13.96 -4.82
CA PHE A 188 -5.16 -13.18 -5.56
C PHE A 188 -4.43 -14.01 -6.61
N LEU A 189 -4.09 -15.26 -6.31
CA LEU A 189 -3.40 -16.12 -7.26
C LEU A 189 -4.30 -16.50 -8.44
N ASP A 190 -5.60 -16.68 -8.23
CA ASP A 190 -6.55 -17.03 -9.28
C ASP A 190 -6.84 -15.87 -10.25
N LEU A 191 -6.59 -14.62 -9.83
CA LEU A 191 -6.58 -13.45 -10.72
C LEU A 191 -5.42 -13.47 -11.74
N LEU A 192 -4.37 -14.26 -11.48
CA LEU A 192 -3.18 -14.29 -12.31
C LEU A 192 -3.29 -15.31 -13.45
N PRO A 193 -2.86 -14.96 -14.68
CA PRO A 193 -2.66 -15.91 -15.75
C PRO A 193 -1.74 -17.05 -15.32
N LEU A 194 -1.96 -18.26 -15.86
CA LEU A 194 -1.16 -19.46 -15.53
C LEU A 194 0.36 -19.22 -15.58
N PRO A 195 0.94 -18.54 -16.59
CA PRO A 195 2.37 -18.26 -16.61
C PRO A 195 2.85 -17.43 -15.41
N ALA A 196 2.07 -16.43 -14.98
CA ALA A 196 2.39 -15.59 -13.83
C ALA A 196 2.32 -16.38 -12.51
N ARG A 197 1.34 -17.29 -12.36
CA ARG A 197 1.26 -18.20 -11.20
C ARG A 197 2.48 -19.13 -11.11
N VAL A 198 2.92 -19.69 -12.23
CA VAL A 198 4.11 -20.54 -12.29
C VAL A 198 5.36 -19.73 -11.93
N LEU A 199 5.52 -18.54 -12.50
CA LEU A 199 6.63 -17.63 -12.19
C LEU A 199 6.67 -17.26 -10.71
N TRP A 200 5.52 -16.95 -10.12
CA TRP A 200 5.38 -16.70 -8.68
C TRP A 200 5.84 -17.91 -7.84
N ALA A 201 5.36 -19.11 -8.19
CA ALA A 201 5.65 -20.33 -7.44
C ALA A 201 7.13 -20.72 -7.47
N VAL A 202 7.78 -20.57 -8.63
CA VAL A 202 9.17 -21.01 -8.84
C VAL A 202 10.18 -19.93 -8.45
N VAL A 203 9.88 -18.67 -8.71
CA VAL A 203 10.82 -17.54 -8.54
C VAL A 203 10.33 -16.55 -7.50
N GLY A 204 9.13 -15.98 -7.70
CA GLY A 204 8.64 -14.82 -6.96
C GLY A 204 8.63 -15.02 -5.44
N LYS A 205 8.13 -16.17 -4.96
CA LYS A 205 8.08 -16.50 -3.52
C LYS A 205 9.45 -16.49 -2.86
N ARG A 206 10.47 -17.04 -3.54
CA ARG A 206 11.85 -17.09 -3.01
C ARG A 206 12.51 -15.72 -3.08
N GLN A 207 12.29 -14.99 -4.16
CA GLN A 207 12.80 -13.63 -4.35
C GLN A 207 12.28 -12.70 -3.26
N TYR A 208 10.96 -12.64 -3.07
CA TYR A 208 10.33 -11.82 -2.04
C TYR A 208 10.91 -12.12 -0.65
N ARG A 209 10.89 -13.40 -0.24
CA ARG A 209 11.43 -13.83 1.07
C ARG A 209 12.89 -13.42 1.28
N LYS A 210 13.73 -13.60 0.26
CA LYS A 210 15.15 -13.26 0.32
C LYS A 210 15.35 -11.76 0.45
N GLU A 211 14.58 -10.96 -0.28
CA GLU A 211 14.67 -9.51 -0.26
C GLU A 211 14.17 -8.93 1.06
N ILE A 212 12.97 -9.33 1.51
CA ILE A 212 12.41 -8.82 2.76
C ILE A 212 13.23 -9.26 3.99
N ALA A 213 13.82 -10.46 3.97
CA ALA A 213 14.74 -10.90 5.02
C ALA A 213 16.00 -10.03 5.09
N ARG A 214 16.54 -9.58 3.94
CA ARG A 214 17.69 -8.68 3.90
C ARG A 214 17.34 -7.27 4.38
N ILE A 215 16.16 -6.78 4.02
CA ILE A 215 15.66 -5.48 4.45
C ILE A 215 15.43 -5.47 5.96
N ARG A 216 14.74 -6.49 6.50
CA ARG A 216 14.34 -6.54 7.91
C ARG A 216 15.37 -7.20 8.84
N ALA A 217 16.51 -7.66 8.33
CA ALA A 217 17.63 -8.10 9.16
C ALA A 217 18.03 -6.99 10.13
N VAL A 218 18.33 -7.34 11.38
CA VAL A 218 18.79 -6.40 12.42
C VAL A 218 20.30 -6.46 12.50
#